data_AF-A0A0P0Y8L8-F1
#
_entry.id   AF-A0A0P0Y8L8-F1
#
_cell.length_a   1.000
_cell.length_b   1.000
_cell.length_c   1.000
_cell.angle_alpha   90.00
_cell.angle_beta   90.00
_cell.angle_gamma   90.00
#
_symmetry.space_group_name_H-M   'P 1'
#
loop_
_entity.id
_entity.type
_entity.pdbx_description
1 polymer ?
#
loop_
_entity_poly.entity_id
_entity_poly.type
_entity_poly.pdbx_seq_one_letter_code
_entity_poly.pdbx_strand_id
1 'polypeptide(L)'
;AGVGLSYSKNTSDYNTGDLKTAADSHTFLLKWFQLYPEFLSNPFYIAGESYAGVYVPTLSHEVVKGLHDGVKPTINFKGYMVGNGVCDTVFDGNALVPFAHGMALISDDIYQEAQTACHGNYWNTTTDKCENALYKVDTSINDLNIYDILEPCYHSKTIKKVTPANTKLPKSFQHLGTTTKPLAVRTRMHGRAWPLRAPVRAGRVPSWQEFARGSRPSGVPCMSDEVATAWLNNDDVRAAIHAQPVSSIGSWLICTNVLDFIHDAGSMISYHKNLTGQGYRAFIYSGDHDMCVPYTGTEAWTRSLGYGVIDSWRPWHLNGQVSGYTQGYEHGLTFATIKGAGHTVPEYKPQESLAFYSRWLAGSKL
;
A
#
# COMPACT_ATOMS: atom_id res chain seq x y z
N ALA A 1 -18.16 -1.50 2.75
CA ALA A 1 -18.38 -2.49 3.83
C ALA A 1 -17.63 -3.79 3.49
N GLY A 2 -17.64 -4.84 4.33
CA GLY A 2 -17.14 -6.19 3.98
C GLY A 2 -15.65 -6.46 4.16
N VAL A 3 -14.87 -5.47 4.63
CA VAL A 3 -13.44 -5.62 4.94
C VAL A 3 -13.26 -5.82 6.44
N GLY A 4 -12.56 -6.89 6.83
CA GLY A 4 -12.24 -7.18 8.22
C GLY A 4 -13.51 -7.37 9.08
N LEU A 5 -13.75 -6.43 9.99
CA LEU A 5 -14.91 -6.43 10.89
C LEU A 5 -16.06 -5.52 10.42
N SER A 6 -15.85 -4.77 9.33
CA SER A 6 -16.87 -3.89 8.75
C SER A 6 -17.87 -4.70 7.94
N TYR A 7 -19.17 -4.50 8.16
CA TYR A 7 -20.24 -5.26 7.51
C TYR A 7 -21.41 -4.35 7.12
N SER A 8 -22.28 -4.85 6.24
CA SER A 8 -23.58 -4.23 5.96
C SER A 8 -24.66 -5.30 5.97
N LYS A 9 -25.87 -4.93 6.41
CA LYS A 9 -27.04 -5.79 6.25
C LYS A 9 -27.58 -5.76 4.82
N ASN A 10 -27.20 -4.76 4.03
CA ASN A 10 -27.57 -4.64 2.64
C ASN A 10 -26.50 -5.27 1.75
N THR A 11 -26.86 -6.34 1.05
CA THR A 11 -25.95 -7.08 0.17
C THR A 11 -25.47 -6.26 -1.03
N SER A 12 -26.16 -5.19 -1.43
CA SER A 12 -25.69 -4.32 -2.51
C SER A 12 -24.44 -3.51 -2.12
N ASP A 13 -24.19 -3.29 -0.83
CA ASP A 13 -23.04 -2.50 -0.35
C ASP A 13 -21.69 -3.21 -0.53
N TYR A 14 -21.72 -4.48 -0.95
CA TYR A 14 -20.55 -5.28 -1.28
C TYR A 14 -20.15 -5.17 -2.76
N ASN A 15 -21.02 -4.59 -3.60
CA ASN A 15 -20.67 -4.12 -4.94
C ASN A 15 -20.26 -2.64 -4.82
N THR A 16 -18.96 -2.37 -4.94
CA THR A 16 -18.42 -1.04 -4.65
C THR A 16 -17.28 -0.68 -5.60
N GLY A 17 -16.84 0.57 -5.56
CA GLY A 17 -15.68 1.06 -6.30
C GLY A 17 -14.96 2.15 -5.54
N ASP A 18 -13.97 2.77 -6.16
CA ASP A 18 -13.16 3.82 -5.54
C ASP A 18 -14.02 5.00 -5.11
N LEU A 19 -14.85 5.51 -6.02
CA LEU A 19 -15.66 6.72 -5.78
C LEU A 19 -16.70 6.49 -4.68
N LYS A 20 -17.39 5.34 -4.70
CA LYS A 20 -18.32 4.97 -3.63
C LYS A 20 -17.59 4.79 -2.30
N THR A 21 -16.42 4.15 -2.31
CA THR A 21 -15.62 3.94 -1.09
C THR A 21 -15.16 5.27 -0.49
N ALA A 22 -14.76 6.24 -1.32
CA ALA A 22 -14.40 7.58 -0.87
C ALA A 22 -15.60 8.32 -0.24
N ALA A 23 -16.77 8.30 -0.90
CA ALA A 23 -17.98 8.93 -0.39
C ALA A 23 -18.48 8.31 0.94
N ASP A 24 -18.48 6.98 1.02
CA ASP A 24 -18.86 6.24 2.24
C ASP A 24 -17.86 6.51 3.38
N SER A 25 -16.56 6.59 3.07
CA SER A 25 -15.51 6.91 4.05
C SER A 25 -15.59 8.35 4.55
N HIS A 26 -15.90 9.31 3.68
CA HIS A 26 -16.15 10.69 4.09
C HIS A 26 -17.39 10.79 4.98
N THR A 27 -18.47 10.07 4.65
CA THR A 27 -19.66 9.96 5.49
C THR A 27 -19.33 9.39 6.87
N PHE A 28 -18.48 8.36 6.93
CA PHE A 28 -17.98 7.82 8.19
C PHE A 28 -17.20 8.88 9.00
N LEU A 29 -16.27 9.62 8.37
CA LEU A 29 -15.50 10.67 9.05
C LEU A 29 -16.41 11.75 9.63
N LEU A 30 -17.42 12.22 8.89
CA LEU A 30 -18.36 13.22 9.38
C LEU A 30 -19.12 12.72 10.62
N LYS A 31 -19.58 11.45 10.61
CA LYS A 31 -20.23 10.84 11.78
C LYS A 31 -19.26 10.64 12.94
N TRP A 32 -18.02 10.25 12.68
CA TRP A 32 -17.00 10.10 13.71
C TRP A 32 -16.73 11.43 14.42
N PHE A 33 -16.54 12.52 13.66
CA PHE A 33 -16.33 13.85 14.23
C PHE A 33 -17.58 14.44 14.91
N GLN A 34 -18.78 14.00 14.56
CA GLN A 34 -19.99 14.33 15.31
C GLN A 34 -20.02 13.64 16.68
N LEU A 35 -19.52 12.39 16.75
CA LEU A 35 -19.44 11.63 17.99
C LEU A 35 -18.28 12.08 18.88
N TYR A 36 -17.18 12.54 18.28
CA TYR A 36 -15.96 12.98 18.99
C TYR A 36 -15.56 14.41 18.61
N PRO A 37 -16.40 15.41 18.95
CA PRO A 37 -16.17 16.80 18.57
C PRO A 37 -14.89 17.40 19.19
N GLU A 38 -14.36 16.82 20.28
CA GLU A 38 -13.12 17.23 20.92
C GLU A 38 -11.89 17.15 20.00
N PHE A 39 -11.94 16.35 18.93
CA PHE A 39 -10.85 16.23 17.96
C PHE A 39 -10.99 17.21 16.76
N LEU A 40 -12.08 17.98 16.66
CA LEU A 40 -12.33 18.85 15.49
C LEU A 40 -11.28 19.94 15.31
N SER A 41 -10.70 20.43 16.40
CA SER A 41 -9.64 21.45 16.36
C SER A 41 -8.29 20.87 15.92
N ASN A 42 -8.09 19.56 16.00
CA ASN A 42 -6.81 18.94 15.70
C ASN A 42 -6.52 18.95 14.19
N PRO A 43 -5.27 19.20 13.79
CA PRO A 43 -4.82 18.94 12.43
C PRO A 43 -5.16 17.51 11.99
N PHE A 44 -5.95 17.38 10.93
CA PHE A 44 -6.37 16.09 10.40
C PHE A 44 -5.55 15.73 9.15
N TYR A 45 -5.07 14.51 9.12
CA TYR A 45 -4.28 13.95 8.03
C TYR A 45 -4.83 12.58 7.66
N ILE A 46 -4.76 12.23 6.38
CA ILE A 46 -5.15 10.91 5.88
C ILE A 46 -3.88 10.19 5.42
N ALA A 47 -3.66 8.97 5.90
CA ALA A 47 -2.51 8.16 5.50
C ALA A 47 -2.97 6.76 5.08
N GLY A 48 -2.25 6.15 4.15
CA GLY A 48 -2.52 4.79 3.68
C GLY A 48 -1.37 4.21 2.89
N GLU A 49 -1.49 2.93 2.57
CA GLU A 49 -0.48 2.15 1.84
C GLU A 49 -1.10 1.36 0.69
N SER A 50 -0.28 1.03 -0.33
CA SER A 50 -0.67 0.10 -1.40
C SER A 50 -1.84 0.63 -2.25
N TYR A 51 -2.95 -0.11 -2.35
CA TYR A 51 -4.16 0.37 -3.03
C TYR A 51 -4.73 1.65 -2.40
N ALA A 52 -4.36 1.99 -1.16
CA ALA A 52 -4.71 3.28 -0.58
C ALA A 52 -4.00 4.46 -1.28
N GLY A 53 -3.07 4.22 -2.21
CA GLY A 53 -2.68 5.23 -3.19
C GLY A 53 -3.86 5.76 -4.04
N VAL A 54 -4.95 4.98 -4.17
CA VAL A 54 -6.24 5.43 -4.71
C VAL A 54 -7.16 5.96 -3.61
N TYR A 55 -7.30 5.24 -2.49
CA TYR A 55 -8.23 5.63 -1.42
C TYR A 55 -7.88 6.95 -0.76
N VAL A 56 -6.59 7.22 -0.53
CA VAL A 56 -6.15 8.43 0.17
C VAL A 56 -6.43 9.69 -0.65
N PRO A 57 -6.05 9.80 -1.94
CA PRO A 57 -6.37 10.98 -2.74
C PRO A 57 -7.87 11.15 -3.00
N THR A 58 -8.61 10.06 -3.25
CA THR A 58 -10.07 10.13 -3.47
C THR A 58 -10.82 10.55 -2.21
N LEU A 59 -10.48 9.99 -1.04
CA LEU A 59 -11.05 10.44 0.25
C LEU A 59 -10.66 11.88 0.58
N SER A 60 -9.40 12.25 0.35
CA SER A 60 -8.93 13.62 0.56
C SER A 60 -9.72 14.60 -0.32
N HIS A 61 -10.00 14.23 -1.57
CA HIS A 61 -10.84 15.02 -2.46
C HIS A 61 -12.27 15.19 -1.93
N GLU A 62 -12.92 14.11 -1.45
CA GLU A 62 -14.25 14.21 -0.86
C GLU A 62 -14.29 15.08 0.41
N VAL A 63 -13.26 15.01 1.26
CA VAL A 63 -13.12 15.90 2.43
C VAL A 63 -13.01 17.36 1.98
N VAL A 64 -12.13 17.66 1.02
CA VAL A 64 -11.94 19.03 0.51
C VAL A 64 -13.18 19.57 -0.18
N LYS A 65 -13.87 18.74 -0.97
CA LYS A 65 -15.17 19.07 -1.56
C LYS A 65 -16.20 19.41 -0.48
N GLY A 66 -16.29 18.62 0.58
CA GLY A 66 -17.13 18.91 1.74
C GLY A 66 -16.80 20.24 2.42
N LEU A 67 -15.53 20.64 2.47
CA LEU A 67 -15.14 21.96 2.99
C LEU A 67 -15.64 23.10 2.12
N HIS A 68 -15.51 22.99 0.79
CA HIS A 68 -16.02 24.00 -0.16
C HIS A 68 -17.54 24.11 -0.12
N ASP A 69 -18.22 22.97 0.02
CA ASP A 69 -19.69 22.90 0.10
C ASP A 69 -20.24 23.31 1.49
N GLY A 70 -19.36 23.64 2.45
CA GLY A 70 -19.75 24.07 3.80
C GLY A 70 -20.34 22.95 4.67
N VAL A 71 -20.06 21.68 4.35
CA VAL A 71 -20.54 20.50 5.08
C VAL A 71 -20.04 20.54 6.54
N LYS A 72 -20.91 20.07 7.45
CA LYS A 72 -20.62 20.01 8.89
C LYS A 72 -20.59 18.56 9.41
N PRO A 73 -19.70 18.26 10.36
CA PRO A 73 -18.74 19.16 11.00
C PRO A 73 -17.54 19.47 10.08
N THR A 74 -16.90 20.63 10.30
CA THR A 74 -15.76 21.06 9.47
C THR A 74 -14.49 20.36 9.91
N ILE A 75 -13.94 19.51 9.03
CA ILE A 75 -12.71 18.75 9.28
C ILE A 75 -11.51 19.67 9.06
N ASN A 76 -10.61 19.78 10.05
CA ASN A 76 -9.39 20.58 9.96
C ASN A 76 -8.29 19.88 9.13
N PHE A 77 -8.59 19.59 7.86
CA PHE A 77 -7.73 18.82 6.96
C PHE A 77 -6.47 19.59 6.56
N LYS A 78 -5.29 18.96 6.69
CA LYS A 78 -3.98 19.59 6.44
C LYS A 78 -3.16 18.92 5.34
N GLY A 79 -3.43 17.67 5.02
CA GLY A 79 -2.66 16.94 4.03
C GLY A 79 -2.77 15.43 4.18
N TYR A 80 -1.95 14.72 3.42
CA TYR A 80 -2.02 13.27 3.36
C TYR A 80 -0.66 12.61 3.11
N MET A 81 -0.57 11.32 3.45
CA MET A 81 0.60 10.48 3.20
C MET A 81 0.21 9.21 2.41
N VAL A 82 1.04 8.79 1.49
CA VAL A 82 0.85 7.54 0.72
C VAL A 82 2.16 6.75 0.71
N GLY A 83 2.13 5.55 1.28
CA GLY A 83 3.24 4.59 1.26
C GLY A 83 3.07 3.55 0.16
N ASN A 84 4.09 3.33 -0.68
CA ASN A 84 4.11 2.27 -1.69
C ASN A 84 2.79 2.19 -2.49
N GLY A 85 2.24 3.36 -2.82
CA GLY A 85 0.87 3.48 -3.28
C GLY A 85 0.76 3.49 -4.79
N VAL A 86 -0.20 2.72 -5.32
CA VAL A 86 -0.56 2.78 -6.74
C VAL A 86 -1.15 4.15 -7.07
N CYS A 87 -0.79 4.70 -8.23
CA CYS A 87 -1.17 6.06 -8.62
C CYS A 87 -1.66 6.12 -10.07
N ASP A 88 -0.94 5.48 -10.99
CA ASP A 88 -1.21 5.62 -12.42
C ASP A 88 -0.83 4.35 -13.18
N THR A 89 -1.76 3.87 -14.00
CA THR A 89 -1.61 2.63 -14.76
C THR A 89 -0.35 2.58 -15.61
N VAL A 90 0.05 3.71 -16.22
CA VAL A 90 1.19 3.78 -17.13
C VAL A 90 2.50 3.84 -16.35
N PHE A 91 2.59 4.69 -15.33
CA PHE A 91 3.80 4.80 -14.52
C PHE A 91 4.05 3.53 -13.71
N ASP A 92 3.04 3.03 -13.01
CA ASP A 92 3.17 1.83 -12.17
C ASP A 92 3.38 0.58 -13.04
N GLY A 93 2.70 0.51 -14.19
CA GLY A 93 2.84 -0.60 -15.13
C GLY A 93 4.24 -0.70 -15.75
N ASN A 94 4.92 0.42 -15.95
CA ASN A 94 6.27 0.47 -16.51
C ASN A 94 7.38 0.42 -15.44
N ALA A 95 7.04 0.42 -14.16
CA ALA A 95 8.01 0.55 -13.07
C ALA A 95 8.86 -0.71 -12.85
N LEU A 96 8.30 -1.90 -13.11
CA LEU A 96 8.89 -3.18 -12.71
C LEU A 96 10.20 -3.50 -13.44
N VAL A 97 10.25 -3.31 -14.77
CA VAL A 97 11.43 -3.70 -15.57
C VAL A 97 12.67 -2.86 -15.20
N PRO A 98 12.59 -1.52 -15.12
CA PRO A 98 13.71 -0.71 -14.62
C PRO A 98 14.08 -1.03 -13.17
N PHE A 99 13.10 -1.33 -12.31
CA PHE A 99 13.38 -1.73 -10.93
C PHE A 99 14.15 -3.05 -10.86
N ALA A 100 13.69 -4.08 -11.56
CA ALA A 100 14.34 -5.39 -11.59
C ALA A 100 15.78 -5.29 -12.10
N HIS A 101 16.02 -4.44 -13.10
CA HIS A 101 17.37 -4.17 -13.60
C HIS A 101 18.23 -3.42 -12.57
N GLY A 102 17.72 -2.33 -12.00
CA GLY A 102 18.43 -1.53 -10.99
C GLY A 102 18.77 -2.29 -9.70
N MET A 103 17.99 -3.32 -9.37
CA MET A 103 18.21 -4.20 -8.22
C MET A 103 18.99 -5.48 -8.58
N ALA A 104 19.56 -5.57 -9.78
CA ALA A 104 20.34 -6.71 -10.28
C ALA A 104 19.57 -8.05 -10.26
N LEU A 105 18.25 -8.01 -10.44
CA LEU A 105 17.40 -9.20 -10.54
C LEU A 105 17.33 -9.76 -11.96
N ILE A 106 17.68 -8.93 -12.95
CA ILE A 106 17.84 -9.29 -14.36
C ILE A 106 19.16 -8.75 -14.89
N SER A 107 19.75 -9.42 -15.89
CA SER A 107 20.98 -8.97 -16.54
C SER A 107 20.73 -7.79 -17.48
N ASP A 108 21.81 -7.07 -17.83
CA ASP A 108 21.79 -6.02 -18.87
C ASP A 108 21.21 -6.55 -20.19
N ASP A 109 21.54 -7.78 -20.59
CA ASP A 109 21.02 -8.38 -21.83
C ASP A 109 19.49 -8.55 -21.80
N ILE A 110 18.94 -9.05 -20.69
CA ILE A 110 17.49 -9.21 -20.51
C ILE A 110 16.81 -7.83 -20.53
N TYR A 111 17.40 -6.84 -19.84
CA TYR A 111 16.88 -5.49 -19.80
C TYR A 111 16.89 -4.83 -21.19
N GLN A 112 18.00 -4.89 -21.93
CA GLN A 112 18.11 -4.31 -23.27
C GLN A 112 17.19 -5.01 -24.28
N GLU A 113 17.01 -6.32 -24.16
CA GLU A 113 16.04 -7.06 -24.97
C GLU A 113 14.61 -6.57 -24.71
N ALA A 114 14.20 -6.45 -23.44
CA ALA A 114 12.89 -5.93 -23.08
C ALA A 114 12.70 -4.47 -23.53
N GLN A 115 13.69 -3.61 -23.29
CA GLN A 115 13.67 -2.21 -23.69
C GLN A 115 13.53 -2.05 -25.22
N THR A 116 14.24 -2.87 -25.99
CA THR A 116 14.21 -2.84 -27.47
C THR A 116 12.90 -3.40 -28.01
N ALA A 117 12.43 -4.53 -27.48
CA ALA A 117 11.23 -5.20 -27.97
C ALA A 117 9.94 -4.45 -27.58
N CYS A 118 9.93 -3.80 -26.42
CA CYS A 118 8.74 -3.15 -25.85
C CYS A 118 8.72 -1.63 -25.99
N HIS A 119 9.82 -1.01 -26.43
CA HIS A 119 9.95 0.44 -26.57
C HIS A 119 9.55 1.22 -25.29
N GLY A 120 9.86 0.67 -24.11
CA GLY A 120 9.53 1.27 -22.82
C GLY A 120 8.07 1.08 -22.35
N ASN A 121 7.23 0.34 -23.09
CA ASN A 121 5.89 -0.03 -22.66
C ASN A 121 5.83 -1.52 -22.24
N TYR A 122 5.98 -1.75 -20.94
CA TYR A 122 6.06 -3.07 -20.33
C TYR A 122 4.72 -3.63 -19.82
N TRP A 123 3.66 -2.81 -19.83
CA TRP A 123 2.38 -3.16 -19.20
C TRP A 123 1.25 -3.44 -20.20
N ASN A 124 1.22 -2.74 -21.34
CA ASN A 124 0.20 -2.90 -22.37
C ASN A 124 0.84 -3.30 -23.69
N THR A 125 1.31 -4.54 -23.72
CA THR A 125 2.06 -5.11 -24.84
C THR A 125 1.14 -5.46 -25.99
N THR A 126 1.65 -5.32 -27.21
CA THR A 126 0.90 -5.60 -28.45
C THR A 126 1.64 -6.53 -29.40
N THR A 127 2.84 -6.98 -29.05
CA THR A 127 3.70 -7.79 -29.91
C THR A 127 4.24 -9.02 -29.17
N ASP A 128 4.30 -10.15 -29.88
CA ASP A 128 4.86 -11.40 -29.35
C ASP A 128 6.34 -11.25 -28.95
N LYS A 129 7.08 -10.38 -29.64
CA LYS A 129 8.49 -10.09 -29.30
C LYS A 129 8.60 -9.47 -27.92
N CYS A 130 7.77 -8.47 -27.60
CA CYS A 130 7.77 -7.84 -26.29
C CYS A 130 7.30 -8.81 -25.20
N GLU A 131 6.25 -9.58 -25.46
CA GLU A 131 5.78 -10.60 -24.50
C GLU A 131 6.83 -11.66 -24.20
N ASN A 132 7.56 -12.15 -25.21
CA ASN A 132 8.65 -13.10 -25.00
C ASN A 132 9.83 -12.49 -24.22
N ALA A 133 10.17 -11.22 -24.47
CA ALA A 133 11.21 -10.53 -23.71
C ALA A 133 10.80 -10.34 -22.24
N LEU A 134 9.55 -9.97 -22.00
CA LEU A 134 9.04 -9.78 -20.64
C LEU A 134 8.81 -11.10 -19.90
N TYR A 135 8.53 -12.19 -20.60
CA TYR A 135 8.53 -13.52 -20.01
C TYR A 135 9.89 -13.86 -19.37
N LYS A 136 11.01 -13.46 -19.99
CA LYS A 136 12.35 -13.65 -19.39
C LYS A 136 12.52 -12.85 -18.10
N VAL A 137 12.02 -11.62 -18.07
CA VAL A 137 11.95 -10.82 -16.83
C VAL A 137 11.12 -11.55 -15.78
N ASP A 138 9.89 -11.93 -16.12
CA ASP A 138 8.93 -12.56 -15.20
C ASP A 138 9.50 -13.87 -14.62
N THR A 139 10.13 -14.71 -15.43
CA THR A 139 10.77 -15.96 -14.96
C THR A 139 11.98 -15.75 -14.06
N SER A 140 12.67 -14.61 -14.17
CA SER A 140 13.83 -14.31 -13.33
C SER A 140 13.43 -13.87 -11.92
N ILE A 141 12.20 -13.35 -11.76
CA ILE A 141 11.72 -12.73 -10.50
C ILE A 141 10.53 -13.46 -9.87
N ASN A 142 9.96 -14.49 -10.53
CA ASN A 142 8.75 -15.20 -10.10
C ASN A 142 8.81 -15.83 -8.70
N ASP A 143 10.02 -16.13 -8.25
CA ASP A 143 10.34 -16.84 -7.02
C ASP A 143 10.73 -15.88 -5.90
N LEU A 144 10.77 -14.57 -6.16
CA LEU A 144 11.08 -13.56 -5.15
C LEU A 144 9.82 -13.16 -4.37
N ASN A 145 10.02 -12.72 -3.13
CA ASN A 145 8.97 -12.03 -2.41
C ASN A 145 8.73 -10.66 -3.07
N ILE A 146 7.54 -10.47 -3.65
CA ILE A 146 7.21 -9.23 -4.34
C ILE A 146 7.14 -8.03 -3.39
N TYR A 147 6.88 -8.26 -2.10
CA TYR A 147 6.74 -7.21 -1.11
C TYR A 147 8.07 -6.78 -0.50
N ASP A 148 9.12 -7.61 -0.58
CA ASP A 148 10.49 -7.20 -0.24
C ASP A 148 11.44 -8.20 -0.89
N ILE A 149 12.21 -7.74 -1.88
CA ILE A 149 13.07 -8.62 -2.69
C ILE A 149 14.19 -9.31 -1.91
N LEU A 150 14.49 -8.88 -0.68
CA LEU A 150 15.50 -9.50 0.18
C LEU A 150 14.92 -10.50 1.19
N GLU A 151 13.60 -10.52 1.37
CA GLU A 151 12.94 -11.35 2.37
C GLU A 151 12.44 -12.69 1.78
N PRO A 152 12.37 -13.76 2.59
CA PRO A 152 11.80 -15.01 2.15
C PRO A 152 10.30 -14.87 1.94
N CYS A 153 9.78 -15.44 0.85
CA CYS A 153 8.34 -15.52 0.63
C CYS A 153 7.72 -16.58 1.56
N TYR A 154 6.80 -16.16 2.44
CA TYR A 154 6.08 -17.11 3.28
C TYR A 154 5.07 -17.94 2.46
N HIS A 155 5.15 -19.26 2.61
CA HIS A 155 4.34 -20.23 1.86
C HIS A 155 3.82 -21.36 2.75
N SER A 156 3.24 -21.06 3.91
CA SER A 156 2.69 -22.15 4.73
C SER A 156 1.59 -22.90 3.97
N LYS A 157 1.69 -24.24 3.98
CA LYS A 157 0.70 -25.17 3.41
C LYS A 157 -0.41 -25.51 4.40
N THR A 158 -0.28 -25.08 5.66
CA THR A 158 -1.17 -25.44 6.78
C THR A 158 -1.21 -24.28 7.77
N ILE A 159 -2.41 -23.79 8.08
CA ILE A 159 -2.61 -22.83 9.17
C ILE A 159 -2.08 -23.48 10.45
N LYS A 160 -0.94 -23.01 10.97
CA LYS A 160 -0.51 -23.46 12.29
C LYS A 160 -1.54 -22.94 13.28
N LYS A 161 -2.18 -23.86 14.02
CA LYS A 161 -3.12 -23.51 15.07
C LYS A 161 -2.35 -22.78 16.18
N VAL A 162 -2.28 -21.46 16.10
CA VAL A 162 -1.68 -20.63 17.15
C VAL A 162 -2.60 -20.78 18.35
N THR A 163 -2.15 -21.50 19.37
CA THR A 163 -2.84 -21.55 20.66
C THR A 163 -2.40 -20.32 21.42
N PRO A 164 -3.28 -19.33 21.69
CA PRO A 164 -2.89 -18.16 22.45
C PRO A 164 -2.42 -18.61 23.83
N ALA A 165 -1.14 -18.41 24.14
CA ALA A 165 -0.68 -18.55 25.51
C ALA A 165 -1.31 -17.41 26.33
N ASN A 166 -1.77 -17.71 27.55
CA ASN A 166 -2.29 -16.73 28.52
C ASN A 166 -1.16 -15.80 29.02
N THR A 167 -0.64 -14.96 28.13
CA THR A 167 0.32 -13.92 28.42
C THR A 167 -0.36 -12.57 28.16
N LYS A 168 -0.29 -11.65 29.12
CA LYS A 168 -0.94 -10.32 29.05
C LYS A 168 -0.54 -9.48 27.82
N LEU A 169 0.55 -9.83 27.14
CA LEU A 169 0.96 -9.32 25.84
C LEU A 169 1.51 -10.48 24.99
N PRO A 170 1.20 -10.58 23.68
CA PRO A 170 1.91 -11.48 22.79
C PRO A 170 3.41 -11.13 22.78
N LYS A 171 4.30 -12.13 22.83
CA LYS A 171 5.76 -11.90 22.79
C LYS A 171 6.20 -11.04 21.59
N SER A 172 5.51 -11.14 20.46
CA SER A 172 5.76 -10.30 19.28
C SER A 172 5.60 -8.79 19.57
N PHE A 173 4.64 -8.41 20.42
CA PHE A 173 4.44 -7.01 20.83
C PHE A 173 5.45 -6.55 21.88
N GLN A 174 6.03 -7.46 22.66
CA GLN A 174 7.08 -7.15 23.65
C GLN A 174 8.44 -6.87 22.99
N HIS A 175 8.59 -7.25 21.71
CA HIS A 175 9.83 -7.15 20.94
C HIS A 175 9.70 -6.28 19.68
N LEU A 176 8.65 -5.46 19.58
CA LEU A 176 8.50 -4.50 18.50
C LEU A 176 9.68 -3.51 18.55
N GLY A 177 10.50 -3.48 17.49
CA GLY A 177 11.70 -2.64 17.42
C GLY A 177 12.99 -3.25 17.99
N THR A 178 13.00 -4.52 18.41
CA THR A 178 14.20 -5.19 18.96
C THR A 178 14.56 -6.50 18.26
N THR A 179 14.43 -6.59 16.93
CA THR A 179 14.71 -7.86 16.24
C THR A 179 16.07 -7.87 15.54
N THR A 180 16.99 -8.70 16.03
CA THR A 180 17.99 -9.38 15.20
C THR A 180 17.35 -10.67 14.66
N LYS A 181 16.46 -10.56 13.66
CA LYS A 181 15.83 -11.75 13.05
C LYS A 181 16.92 -12.61 12.36
N PRO A 182 17.14 -13.87 12.76
CA PRO A 182 17.90 -14.79 11.91
C PRO A 182 17.02 -15.15 10.70
N LEU A 183 17.61 -15.09 9.51
CA LEU A 183 16.96 -15.40 8.24
C LEU A 183 16.35 -16.81 8.28
N ALA A 184 15.03 -16.92 8.08
CA ALA A 184 14.36 -18.21 8.04
C ALA A 184 14.82 -19.03 6.82
N VAL A 185 15.19 -20.29 7.05
CA VAL A 185 15.68 -21.22 6.02
C VAL A 185 14.57 -21.62 5.05
N ARG A 186 14.91 -21.60 3.74
CA ARG A 186 14.04 -21.90 2.61
C ARG A 186 13.40 -23.29 2.69
N THR A 187 12.08 -23.36 2.53
CA THR A 187 11.39 -24.55 2.02
C THR A 187 10.84 -24.24 0.62
N ARG A 188 11.14 -25.11 -0.36
CA ARG A 188 10.84 -24.95 -1.80
C ARG A 188 9.54 -24.20 -2.11
N MET A 189 9.67 -23.21 -3.00
CA MET A 189 8.67 -22.20 -3.33
C MET A 189 7.85 -22.64 -4.54
N HIS A 190 6.56 -22.83 -4.32
CA HIS A 190 5.57 -22.93 -5.40
C HIS A 190 4.35 -22.12 -4.95
N GLY A 191 4.41 -20.80 -5.09
CA GLY A 191 3.30 -19.89 -4.85
C GLY A 191 3.54 -18.61 -5.61
N ARG A 192 2.58 -18.20 -6.45
CA ARG A 192 2.67 -16.95 -7.19
C ARG A 192 2.36 -15.79 -6.24
N ALA A 193 3.19 -14.75 -6.25
CA ALA A 193 2.85 -13.44 -5.71
C ALA A 193 1.78 -12.75 -6.60
N TRP A 194 1.41 -11.49 -6.33
CA TRP A 194 0.55 -10.67 -7.23
C TRP A 194 0.92 -10.93 -8.70
N PRO A 195 -0.03 -10.93 -9.66
CA PRO A 195 0.32 -11.14 -11.05
C PRO A 195 1.40 -10.13 -11.44
N LEU A 196 2.59 -10.66 -11.76
CA LEU A 196 3.71 -9.86 -12.22
C LEU A 196 3.18 -8.96 -13.36
N ARG A 197 3.52 -7.67 -13.29
CA ARG A 197 3.15 -6.66 -14.31
C ARG A 197 1.66 -6.33 -14.43
N ALA A 198 0.80 -6.62 -13.44
CA ALA A 198 -0.58 -6.16 -13.45
C ALA A 198 -0.73 -4.80 -12.71
N PRO A 199 -0.65 -3.65 -13.41
CA PRO A 199 -1.00 -2.37 -12.80
C PRO A 199 -2.50 -2.35 -12.49
N VAL A 200 -2.91 -1.47 -11.58
CA VAL A 200 -4.32 -1.13 -11.39
C VAL A 200 -4.83 -0.44 -12.66
N ARG A 201 -5.95 -0.93 -13.21
CA ARG A 201 -6.59 -0.44 -14.45
C ARG A 201 -8.08 -0.27 -14.21
N ALA A 202 -8.71 0.56 -15.03
CA ALA A 202 -10.16 0.76 -14.98
C ALA A 202 -10.90 -0.59 -15.12
N GLY A 203 -11.94 -0.76 -14.32
CA GLY A 203 -12.76 -1.98 -14.30
C GLY A 203 -12.54 -2.84 -13.05
N ARG A 204 -12.93 -4.11 -13.14
CA ARG A 204 -12.97 -5.01 -11.98
C ARG A 204 -11.58 -5.29 -11.42
N VAL A 205 -11.41 -5.10 -10.12
CA VAL A 205 -10.21 -5.44 -9.36
C VAL A 205 -10.41 -6.83 -8.73
N PRO A 206 -9.63 -7.85 -9.11
CA PRO A 206 -9.80 -9.18 -8.56
C PRO A 206 -9.36 -9.27 -7.10
N SER A 207 -10.01 -10.13 -6.32
CA SER A 207 -9.55 -10.43 -4.96
C SER A 207 -8.29 -11.29 -4.97
N TRP A 208 -7.52 -11.26 -3.88
CA TRP A 208 -6.33 -12.10 -3.71
C TRP A 208 -6.64 -13.59 -3.85
N GLN A 209 -7.82 -14.01 -3.39
CA GLN A 209 -8.30 -15.38 -3.47
C GLN A 209 -8.58 -15.80 -4.92
N GLU A 210 -9.08 -14.89 -5.76
CA GLU A 210 -9.28 -15.13 -7.19
C GLU A 210 -7.94 -15.26 -7.93
N PHE A 211 -6.94 -14.45 -7.54
CA PHE A 211 -5.59 -14.57 -8.07
C PHE A 211 -4.89 -15.89 -7.68
N ALA A 212 -5.19 -16.44 -6.51
CA ALA A 212 -4.52 -17.62 -5.96
C ALA A 212 -4.96 -18.99 -6.55
N ARG A 213 -5.86 -19.03 -7.55
CA ARG A 213 -6.35 -20.22 -8.29
C ARG A 213 -6.20 -21.58 -7.55
N GLY A 214 -7.04 -21.83 -6.55
CA GLY A 214 -7.53 -23.18 -6.26
C GLY A 214 -6.75 -24.11 -5.30
N SER A 215 -5.79 -23.66 -4.48
CA SER A 215 -5.11 -24.63 -3.56
C SER A 215 -4.61 -24.12 -2.21
N ARG A 216 -4.91 -22.88 -1.77
CA ARG A 216 -4.47 -22.43 -0.44
C ARG A 216 -5.59 -21.71 0.32
N PRO A 217 -5.80 -22.01 1.61
CA PRO A 217 -6.73 -21.25 2.43
C PRO A 217 -6.22 -19.81 2.54
N SER A 218 -7.14 -18.86 2.40
CA SER A 218 -7.10 -17.47 2.87
C SER A 218 -5.72 -16.90 3.26
N GLY A 219 -5.18 -15.98 2.46
CA GLY A 219 -4.01 -15.18 2.83
C GLY A 219 -3.46 -14.42 1.63
N VAL A 220 -2.74 -13.34 1.89
CA VAL A 220 -2.00 -12.63 0.85
C VAL A 220 -0.70 -13.39 0.57
N PRO A 221 -0.31 -13.63 -0.70
CA PRO A 221 0.93 -14.33 -1.02
C PRO A 221 2.14 -13.74 -0.29
N CYS A 222 3.15 -14.57 0.03
CA CYS A 222 4.37 -14.14 0.73
C CYS A 222 4.19 -13.52 2.12
N MET A 223 2.97 -13.42 2.65
CA MET A 223 2.67 -12.89 3.98
C MET A 223 2.07 -13.97 4.89
N SER A 224 2.21 -13.78 6.20
CA SER A 224 1.56 -14.61 7.22
C SER A 224 0.65 -13.75 8.08
N ASP A 225 -0.65 -14.01 8.01
CA ASP A 225 -1.68 -13.35 8.81
C ASP A 225 -2.18 -14.23 9.97
N GLU A 226 -1.54 -15.38 10.23
CA GLU A 226 -2.01 -16.40 11.19
C GLU A 226 -2.28 -15.82 12.58
N VAL A 227 -1.39 -14.94 13.07
CA VAL A 227 -1.52 -14.32 14.40
C VAL A 227 -2.67 -13.32 14.44
N ALA A 228 -2.79 -12.46 13.41
CA ALA A 228 -3.88 -11.49 13.32
C ALA A 228 -5.23 -12.20 13.17
N THR A 229 -5.31 -13.22 12.32
CA THR A 229 -6.49 -14.04 12.10
C THR A 229 -6.91 -14.78 13.37
N ALA A 230 -5.97 -15.37 14.12
CA ALA A 230 -6.30 -16.02 15.39
C ALA A 230 -6.80 -15.02 16.44
N TRP A 231 -6.18 -13.84 16.53
CA TRP A 231 -6.52 -12.82 17.53
C TRP A 231 -7.86 -12.14 17.22
N LEU A 232 -8.11 -11.72 15.97
CA LEU A 232 -9.33 -11.01 15.56
C LEU A 232 -10.56 -11.91 15.42
N ASN A 233 -10.37 -13.23 15.44
CA ASN A 233 -11.46 -14.21 15.49
C ASN A 233 -11.71 -14.80 16.89
N ASN A 234 -11.00 -14.32 17.91
CA ASN A 234 -11.31 -14.65 19.28
C ASN A 234 -12.53 -13.84 19.77
N ASP A 235 -13.51 -14.52 20.37
CA ASP A 235 -14.77 -13.90 20.81
C ASP A 235 -14.57 -12.88 21.94
N ASP A 236 -13.65 -13.15 22.89
CA ASP A 236 -13.34 -12.20 23.96
C ASP A 236 -12.69 -10.94 23.41
N VAL A 237 -11.80 -11.08 22.41
CA VAL A 237 -11.19 -9.93 21.71
C VAL A 237 -12.27 -9.12 21.00
N ARG A 238 -13.18 -9.78 20.25
CA ARG A 238 -14.27 -9.08 19.55
C ARG A 238 -15.20 -8.36 20.53
N ALA A 239 -15.56 -8.99 21.63
CA ALA A 239 -16.36 -8.37 22.68
C ALA A 239 -15.66 -7.14 23.28
N ALA A 240 -14.36 -7.24 23.55
CA ALA A 240 -13.55 -6.15 24.11
C ALA A 240 -13.43 -4.94 23.17
N ILE A 241 -13.39 -5.15 21.85
CA ILE A 241 -13.36 -4.06 20.84
C ILE A 241 -14.76 -3.69 20.31
N HIS A 242 -15.82 -4.19 20.95
CA HIS A 242 -17.22 -3.95 20.58
C HIS A 242 -17.58 -4.36 19.14
N ALA A 243 -16.91 -5.38 18.60
CA ALA A 243 -17.22 -5.97 17.31
C ALA A 243 -18.28 -7.06 17.42
N GLN A 244 -19.04 -7.27 16.34
CA GLN A 244 -20.01 -8.36 16.28
C GLN A 244 -19.30 -9.73 16.29
N PRO A 245 -19.91 -10.76 16.92
CA PRO A 245 -19.30 -12.08 17.04
C PRO A 245 -19.14 -12.75 15.68
N VAL A 246 -18.26 -13.76 15.61
CA VAL A 246 -18.00 -14.53 14.37
C VAL A 246 -19.29 -15.10 13.79
N SER A 247 -20.21 -15.55 14.65
CA SER A 247 -21.52 -16.09 14.25
C SER A 247 -22.42 -15.08 13.53
N SER A 248 -22.20 -13.77 13.70
CA SER A 248 -23.06 -12.72 13.15
C SER A 248 -22.52 -12.14 11.84
N ILE A 249 -21.20 -11.94 11.75
CA ILE A 249 -20.57 -11.22 10.61
C ILE A 249 -19.46 -12.03 9.91
N GLY A 250 -19.27 -13.28 10.32
CA GLY A 250 -18.24 -14.17 9.79
C GLY A 250 -16.85 -13.94 10.40
N SER A 251 -15.89 -14.76 9.95
CA SER A 251 -14.49 -14.65 10.35
C SER A 251 -13.82 -13.43 9.72
N TRP A 252 -12.96 -12.78 10.50
CA TRP A 252 -12.04 -11.77 10.02
C TRP A 252 -11.04 -12.41 9.07
N LEU A 253 -10.79 -11.74 7.96
CA LEU A 253 -9.77 -12.05 6.98
C LEU A 253 -8.94 -10.79 6.73
N ILE A 254 -7.62 -10.95 6.57
CA ILE A 254 -6.73 -9.84 6.23
C ILE A 254 -7.14 -9.16 4.91
N CYS A 255 -7.60 -9.96 3.96
CA CYS A 255 -8.11 -9.53 2.67
C CYS A 255 -9.39 -10.28 2.35
N THR A 256 -10.45 -9.54 2.05
CA THR A 256 -11.78 -10.09 1.80
C THR A 256 -11.94 -10.55 0.36
N ASN A 257 -12.75 -11.58 0.15
CA ASN A 257 -13.15 -12.09 -1.17
C ASN A 257 -14.65 -11.92 -1.44
N VAL A 258 -15.36 -11.19 -0.58
CA VAL A 258 -16.81 -11.00 -0.70
C VAL A 258 -17.20 -9.74 -1.45
N LEU A 259 -16.20 -8.93 -1.84
CA LEU A 259 -16.42 -7.68 -2.58
C LEU A 259 -16.35 -7.91 -4.08
N ASP A 260 -17.29 -7.31 -4.80
CA ASP A 260 -17.12 -7.01 -6.22
C ASP A 260 -16.65 -5.56 -6.32
N PHE A 261 -15.34 -5.39 -6.52
CA PHE A 261 -14.69 -4.09 -6.47
C PHE A 261 -14.33 -3.60 -7.88
N ILE A 262 -14.65 -2.34 -8.18
CA ILE A 262 -14.36 -1.70 -9.47
C ILE A 262 -13.43 -0.50 -9.25
N HIS A 263 -12.32 -0.46 -9.99
CA HIS A 263 -11.52 0.74 -10.13
C HIS A 263 -12.21 1.70 -11.10
N ASP A 264 -12.79 2.77 -10.57
CA ASP A 264 -13.62 3.75 -11.29
C ASP A 264 -13.15 5.20 -11.12
N ALA A 265 -12.07 5.45 -10.35
CA ALA A 265 -11.50 6.79 -10.19
C ALA A 265 -10.42 7.14 -11.23
N GLY A 266 -9.81 6.15 -11.88
CA GLY A 266 -8.75 6.36 -12.86
C GLY A 266 -7.41 6.80 -12.24
N SER A 267 -6.63 7.61 -12.95
CA SER A 267 -5.30 8.06 -12.51
C SER A 267 -5.38 9.05 -11.34
N MET A 268 -4.57 8.81 -10.31
CA MET A 268 -4.48 9.65 -9.11
C MET A 268 -3.62 10.90 -9.31
N ILE A 269 -2.95 11.04 -10.46
CA ILE A 269 -2.15 12.24 -10.78
C ILE A 269 -3.01 13.51 -10.72
N SER A 270 -4.24 13.45 -11.26
CA SER A 270 -5.17 14.57 -11.25
C SER A 270 -5.61 14.95 -9.83
N TYR A 271 -5.87 13.95 -8.99
CA TYR A 271 -6.22 14.13 -7.57
C TYR A 271 -5.06 14.75 -6.79
N HIS A 272 -3.84 14.22 -6.94
CA HIS A 272 -2.66 14.78 -6.32
C HIS A 272 -2.47 16.25 -6.71
N LYS A 273 -2.47 16.55 -8.02
CA LYS A 273 -2.30 17.91 -8.55
C LYS A 273 -3.37 18.90 -8.06
N ASN A 274 -4.63 18.45 -7.99
CA ASN A 274 -5.74 19.26 -7.49
C ASN A 274 -5.60 19.57 -5.99
N LEU A 275 -5.24 18.58 -5.17
CA LEU A 275 -5.10 18.74 -3.72
C LEU A 275 -3.88 19.61 -3.38
N THR A 276 -2.72 19.34 -3.95
CA THR A 276 -1.50 20.13 -3.71
C THR A 276 -1.62 21.54 -4.27
N GLY A 277 -2.31 21.72 -5.40
CA GLY A 277 -2.62 23.04 -5.97
C GLY A 277 -3.46 23.94 -5.03
N GLN A 278 -4.21 23.34 -4.11
CA GLN A 278 -4.97 24.04 -3.07
C GLN A 278 -4.18 24.25 -1.76
N GLY A 279 -2.92 23.83 -1.71
CA GLY A 279 -2.03 24.03 -0.56
C GLY A 279 -2.03 22.88 0.46
N TYR A 280 -2.70 21.76 0.18
CA TYR A 280 -2.64 20.59 1.05
C TYR A 280 -1.31 19.84 0.87
N ARG A 281 -0.62 19.55 1.97
CA ARG A 281 0.69 18.89 1.94
C ARG A 281 0.55 17.42 1.57
N ALA A 282 1.49 16.90 0.78
CA ALA A 282 1.50 15.51 0.35
C ALA A 282 2.86 14.88 0.62
N PHE A 283 2.87 13.74 1.34
CA PHE A 283 4.07 12.93 1.53
C PHE A 283 3.91 11.60 0.84
N ILE A 284 4.69 11.39 -0.22
CA ILE A 284 4.71 10.15 -0.97
C ILE A 284 6.00 9.42 -0.59
N TYR A 285 5.90 8.18 -0.16
CA TYR A 285 7.09 7.41 0.20
C TYR A 285 7.02 5.99 -0.33
N SER A 286 8.19 5.42 -0.62
CA SER A 286 8.31 4.03 -1.08
C SER A 286 9.46 3.34 -0.39
N GLY A 287 9.25 2.12 0.11
CA GLY A 287 10.35 1.21 0.40
C GLY A 287 11.14 0.90 -0.88
N ASP A 288 12.47 1.01 -0.84
CA ASP A 288 13.33 0.80 -2.02
C ASP A 288 13.50 -0.67 -2.43
N HIS A 289 12.95 -1.62 -1.67
CA HIS A 289 12.93 -3.05 -1.99
C HIS A 289 11.53 -3.58 -2.35
N ASP A 290 10.52 -2.72 -2.39
CA ASP A 290 9.18 -3.11 -2.84
C ASP A 290 9.13 -3.34 -4.36
N MET A 291 8.85 -4.57 -4.77
CA MET A 291 8.65 -4.92 -6.17
C MET A 291 7.16 -4.86 -6.57
N CYS A 292 6.24 -4.77 -5.60
CA CYS A 292 4.80 -4.73 -5.84
C CYS A 292 4.38 -3.36 -6.39
N VAL A 293 4.87 -2.28 -5.78
CA VAL A 293 4.72 -0.90 -6.29
C VAL A 293 6.11 -0.23 -6.27
N PRO A 294 6.94 -0.50 -7.30
CA PRO A 294 8.32 -0.05 -7.28
C PRO A 294 8.46 1.46 -7.21
N TYR A 295 9.43 1.92 -6.40
CA TYR A 295 9.72 3.34 -6.22
C TYR A 295 10.04 4.06 -7.53
N THR A 296 10.53 3.33 -8.55
CA THR A 296 10.83 3.86 -9.88
C THR A 296 9.59 4.45 -10.56
N GLY A 297 8.43 3.81 -10.40
CA GLY A 297 7.13 4.32 -10.87
C GLY A 297 6.70 5.54 -10.06
N THR A 298 6.84 5.46 -8.74
CA THR A 298 6.51 6.56 -7.82
C THR A 298 7.32 7.82 -8.08
N GLU A 299 8.62 7.67 -8.27
CA GLU A 299 9.54 8.75 -8.63
C GLU A 299 9.18 9.36 -10.00
N ALA A 300 8.84 8.52 -10.98
CA ALA A 300 8.50 8.97 -12.32
C ALA A 300 7.20 9.79 -12.35
N TRP A 301 6.12 9.33 -11.70
CA TRP A 301 4.86 10.07 -11.72
C TRP A 301 4.94 11.35 -10.89
N THR A 302 5.65 11.35 -9.75
CA THR A 302 5.82 12.57 -8.93
C THR A 302 6.56 13.66 -9.71
N ARG A 303 7.57 13.28 -10.51
CA ARG A 303 8.23 14.20 -11.47
C ARG A 303 7.30 14.69 -12.56
N SER A 304 6.41 13.84 -13.08
CA SER A 304 5.49 14.20 -14.16
C SER A 304 4.45 15.27 -13.81
N LEU A 305 4.27 15.59 -12.52
CA LEU A 305 3.40 16.69 -12.09
C LEU A 305 3.87 18.06 -12.61
N GLY A 306 5.16 18.19 -12.92
CA GLY A 306 5.76 19.39 -13.49
C GLY A 306 6.04 20.50 -12.47
N TYR A 307 6.04 20.17 -11.17
CA TYR A 307 6.39 21.09 -10.10
C TYR A 307 7.90 21.37 -10.05
N GLY A 308 8.27 22.60 -9.73
CA GLY A 308 9.66 22.97 -9.48
C GLY A 308 10.25 22.19 -8.30
N VAL A 309 11.52 21.81 -8.40
CA VAL A 309 12.26 21.18 -7.30
C VAL A 309 12.77 22.25 -6.35
N ILE A 310 12.34 22.22 -5.09
CA ILE A 310 12.72 23.19 -4.04
C ILE A 310 13.63 22.59 -2.96
N ASP A 311 13.76 21.26 -2.95
CA ASP A 311 14.73 20.52 -2.14
C ASP A 311 15.24 19.36 -3.00
N SER A 312 16.42 19.54 -3.61
CA SER A 312 17.00 18.59 -4.55
C SER A 312 17.23 17.22 -3.93
N TRP A 313 17.17 16.17 -4.76
CA TRP A 313 17.43 14.79 -4.35
C TRP A 313 18.68 14.66 -3.47
N ARG A 314 18.48 14.23 -2.23
CA ARG A 314 19.54 14.10 -1.22
C ARG A 314 19.24 12.96 -0.25
N PRO A 315 20.26 12.39 0.41
CA PRO A 315 20.02 11.45 1.49
C PRO A 315 19.35 12.14 2.69
N TRP A 316 18.47 11.41 3.38
CA TRP A 316 17.98 11.77 4.70
C TRP A 316 18.50 10.78 5.73
N HIS A 317 18.72 11.25 6.96
CA HIS A 317 19.47 10.52 7.96
C HIS A 317 18.69 10.31 9.26
N LEU A 318 18.97 9.18 9.90
CA LEU A 318 18.58 8.87 11.26
C LEU A 318 19.75 8.19 11.97
N ASN A 319 20.08 8.66 13.17
CA ASN A 319 21.16 8.11 14.00
C ASN A 319 22.52 7.99 13.27
N GLY A 320 22.84 8.96 12.41
CA GLY A 320 24.10 8.97 11.66
C GLY A 320 24.17 7.96 10.50
N GLN A 321 23.05 7.34 10.12
CA GLN A 321 22.94 6.44 8.96
C GLN A 321 21.98 7.02 7.91
N VAL A 322 22.24 6.70 6.65
CA VAL A 322 21.32 7.04 5.55
C VAL A 322 20.09 6.15 5.68
N SER A 323 18.93 6.76 5.93
CA SER A 323 17.64 6.07 6.05
C SER A 323 16.87 6.06 4.73
N GLY A 324 17.38 6.75 3.72
CA GLY A 324 16.84 6.79 2.36
C GLY A 324 17.17 8.11 1.68
N TYR A 325 16.41 8.44 0.64
CA TYR A 325 16.58 9.67 -0.13
C TYR A 325 15.27 10.45 -0.21
N THR A 326 15.35 11.76 -0.37
CA THR A 326 14.17 12.63 -0.42
C THR A 326 14.35 13.71 -1.48
N GLN A 327 13.23 14.11 -2.08
CA GLN A 327 13.13 15.28 -2.95
C GLN A 327 11.84 16.04 -2.62
N GLY A 328 11.98 17.36 -2.43
CA GLY A 328 10.87 18.28 -2.19
C GLY A 328 10.54 19.07 -3.45
N TYR A 329 9.24 19.16 -3.72
CA TYR A 329 8.69 19.92 -4.84
C TYR A 329 7.87 21.12 -4.33
N GLU A 330 7.58 22.05 -5.22
CA GLU A 330 6.55 23.08 -5.00
C GLU A 330 5.21 22.46 -4.56
N HIS A 331 4.30 23.30 -4.07
CA HIS A 331 2.97 22.90 -3.62
C HIS A 331 2.96 21.89 -2.46
N GLY A 332 4.05 21.81 -1.70
CA GLY A 332 4.12 21.00 -0.48
C GLY A 332 4.14 19.49 -0.72
N LEU A 333 4.51 19.05 -1.93
CA LEU A 333 4.74 17.65 -2.27
C LEU A 333 6.17 17.24 -1.90
N THR A 334 6.32 16.10 -1.25
CA THR A 334 7.63 15.49 -0.96
C THR A 334 7.58 14.02 -1.35
N PHE A 335 8.59 13.56 -2.08
CA PHE A 335 8.82 12.16 -2.36
C PHE A 335 10.04 11.66 -1.56
N ALA A 336 9.94 10.49 -0.94
CA ALA A 336 11.06 9.86 -0.25
C ALA A 336 11.15 8.35 -0.51
N THR A 337 12.36 7.82 -0.62
CA THR A 337 12.61 6.39 -0.50
C THR A 337 13.02 6.05 0.92
N ILE A 338 12.66 4.85 1.37
CA ILE A 338 13.04 4.33 2.68
C ILE A 338 13.96 3.13 2.46
N LYS A 339 15.21 3.29 2.88
CA LYS A 339 16.27 2.35 2.54
C LYS A 339 16.14 1.04 3.28
N GLY A 340 16.11 -0.05 2.53
CA GLY A 340 15.97 -1.42 3.00
C GLY A 340 14.56 -1.77 3.47
N ALA A 341 13.54 -1.05 3.01
CA ALA A 341 12.14 -1.37 3.31
C ALA A 341 11.43 -1.98 2.10
N GLY A 342 10.58 -2.97 2.35
CA GLY A 342 9.60 -3.46 1.40
C GLY A 342 8.31 -2.64 1.34
N HIS A 343 7.23 -3.29 0.92
CA HIS A 343 5.90 -2.73 0.67
C HIS A 343 5.26 -2.13 1.93
N THR A 344 5.29 -2.89 3.03
CA THR A 344 4.83 -2.48 4.35
C THR A 344 5.93 -1.74 5.10
N VAL A 345 6.27 -0.52 4.67
CA VAL A 345 7.46 0.22 5.17
C VAL A 345 7.54 0.27 6.71
N PRO A 346 6.44 0.53 7.46
CA PRO A 346 6.49 0.50 8.93
C PRO A 346 6.79 -0.86 9.54
N GLU A 347 6.51 -1.97 8.84
CA GLU A 347 6.85 -3.33 9.26
C GLU A 347 8.36 -3.56 9.16
N TYR A 348 8.98 -3.16 8.05
CA TYR A 348 10.41 -3.38 7.78
C TYR A 348 11.32 -2.36 8.46
N LYS A 349 10.88 -1.10 8.56
CA LYS A 349 11.67 0.04 9.06
C LYS A 349 10.86 0.89 10.04
N PRO A 350 10.46 0.34 11.21
CA PRO A 350 9.58 1.04 12.16
C PRO A 350 10.21 2.31 12.75
N GLN A 351 11.52 2.31 12.99
CA GLN A 351 12.21 3.46 13.59
C GLN A 351 12.30 4.63 12.60
N GLU A 352 12.70 4.34 11.37
CA GLU A 352 12.73 5.26 10.25
C GLU A 352 11.33 5.78 9.93
N SER A 353 10.31 4.90 10.02
CA SER A 353 8.92 5.25 9.80
C SER A 353 8.39 6.25 10.80
N LEU A 354 8.62 6.00 12.09
CA LEU A 354 8.26 6.95 13.13
C LEU A 354 9.00 8.28 12.96
N ALA A 355 10.27 8.26 12.54
CA ALA A 355 11.07 9.45 12.33
C ALA A 355 10.53 10.31 11.19
N PHE A 356 10.30 9.75 9.99
CA PHE A 356 9.76 10.53 8.88
C PHE A 356 8.35 11.03 9.19
N TYR A 357 7.53 10.20 9.84
CA TYR A 357 6.16 10.52 10.19
C TYR A 357 6.11 11.72 11.13
N SER A 358 6.91 11.68 12.20
CA SER A 358 6.98 12.75 13.21
C SER A 358 7.54 14.04 12.61
N ARG A 359 8.62 13.97 11.82
CA ARG A 359 9.22 15.14 11.16
C ARG A 359 8.22 15.81 10.22
N TRP A 360 7.54 15.02 9.39
CA TRP A 360 6.58 15.58 8.45
C TRP A 360 5.38 16.22 9.14
N LEU A 361 4.80 15.57 10.17
CA LEU A 361 3.70 16.18 10.94
C LEU A 361 4.12 17.49 11.60
N ALA A 362 5.35 17.58 12.11
CA ALA A 362 5.91 18.80 12.67
C ALA A 362 6.26 19.89 11.63
N GLY A 363 6.09 19.61 10.33
CA GLY A 363 6.48 20.53 9.25
C GLY A 363 7.99 20.63 9.04
N SER A 364 8.77 19.71 9.61
CA SER A 364 10.21 19.64 9.44
C SER A 364 10.57 18.87 8.16
N LYS A 365 11.71 19.23 7.56
CA LYS A 365 12.31 18.44 6.48
C LYS A 365 12.80 17.10 7.01
N LEU A 366 12.89 16.10 6.12
CA LEU A 366 13.53 14.81 6.40
C LEU A 366 15.04 14.93 6.54
#